data_AF-R7UAG5-F1
#
_entry.id   AF-R7UAG5-F1
#
_cell.length_a   1.000
_cell.length_b   1.000
_cell.length_c   1.000
_cell.angle_alpha   90.00
_cell.angle_beta   90.00
_cell.angle_gamma   90.00
#
_symmetry.space_group_name_H-M   'P 1'
#
loop_
_entity.id
_entity.type
_entity.pdbx_description
1 polymer ?
#
loop_
_entity_poly.entity_id
_entity_poly.type
_entity_poly.pdbx_seq_one_letter_code
_entity_poly.pdbx_strand_id
1 'polypeptide(L)'
;GNDTVKAGDGHNRILAGAGGDNITTGSGEDVVVGDNASLTYNNAGVLVELISLDTTTGGNDTINTGNGDNLIIAGAGNDDVTGGTGNDVVVGDSGS
;
A
#
# COMPACT_ATOMS: atom_id res chain seq x y z
N GLY A 1 -8.79 -8.91 -6.55
CA GLY A 1 -9.02 -10.36 -6.55
C GLY A 1 -8.00 -10.93 -5.60
N ASN A 2 -7.49 -12.14 -5.77
CA ASN A 2 -6.17 -12.41 -5.16
C ASN A 2 -5.14 -12.18 -6.26
N ASP A 3 -4.38 -11.11 -6.14
CA ASP A 3 -3.47 -10.60 -7.15
C ASP A 3 -2.00 -10.73 -6.70
N THR A 4 -1.09 -10.71 -7.67
CA THR A 4 0.34 -10.66 -7.41
C THR A 4 0.94 -9.49 -8.16
N VAL A 5 1.47 -8.53 -7.41
CA VAL A 5 2.04 -7.30 -7.95
C VAL A 5 3.53 -7.28 -7.66
N LYS A 6 4.34 -7.09 -8.70
CA LYS A 6 5.78 -6.89 -8.57
C LYS A 6 6.19 -5.64 -9.31
N ALA A 7 6.57 -4.61 -8.55
CA ALA A 7 7.18 -3.40 -9.07
C ALA A 7 8.71 -3.45 -8.94
N GLY A 8 9.39 -2.71 -9.81
CA GLY A 8 10.84 -2.55 -9.77
C GLY A 8 11.26 -1.35 -8.93
N ASP A 9 12.51 -0.93 -9.10
CA ASP A 9 13.01 0.31 -8.50
C ASP A 9 12.31 1.55 -9.09
N GLY A 10 12.32 2.65 -8.34
CA GLY A 10 11.67 3.92 -8.66
C GLY A 10 10.49 4.20 -7.73
N HIS A 11 9.77 5.29 -8.02
CA HIS A 11 8.59 5.67 -7.26
C HIS A 11 7.33 5.00 -7.82
N ASN A 12 6.84 3.97 -7.14
CA ASN A 12 5.69 3.20 -7.58
C ASN A 12 4.41 3.62 -6.84
N ARG A 13 3.27 3.46 -7.51
CA ARG A 13 1.94 3.65 -6.92
C ARG A 13 1.12 2.41 -7.22
N ILE A 14 0.75 1.69 -6.18
CA ILE A 14 0.08 0.39 -6.27
C ILE A 14 -1.25 0.46 -5.52
N LEU A 15 -2.29 -0.05 -6.17
CA LEU A 15 -3.60 -0.32 -5.59
C LEU A 15 -3.99 -1.73 -6.06
N ALA A 16 -3.97 -2.71 -5.16
CA ALA A 16 -4.23 -4.11 -5.53
C ALA A 16 -5.74 -4.45 -5.48
N GLY A 17 -6.48 -3.80 -4.58
CA GLY A 17 -7.95 -3.87 -4.50
C GLY A 17 -8.42 -4.99 -3.59
N ALA A 18 -9.70 -5.36 -3.63
CA ALA A 18 -10.21 -6.38 -2.71
C ALA A 18 -9.63 -7.78 -2.95
N GLY A 19 -9.24 -8.45 -1.87
CA GLY A 19 -8.85 -9.86 -1.80
C GLY A 19 -7.48 -10.01 -1.17
N GLY A 20 -6.93 -11.22 -1.12
CA GLY A 20 -5.64 -11.46 -0.47
C GLY A 20 -4.50 -11.34 -1.48
N ASP A 21 -3.74 -10.25 -1.39
CA ASP A 21 -2.77 -9.83 -2.39
C ASP A 21 -1.32 -10.05 -1.94
N ASN A 22 -0.45 -10.36 -2.91
CA ASN A 22 0.99 -10.43 -2.70
C ASN A 22 1.68 -9.29 -3.45
N ILE A 23 2.21 -8.31 -2.73
CA ILE A 23 2.79 -7.10 -3.29
C ILE A 23 4.27 -7.04 -2.94
N THR A 24 5.10 -6.78 -3.94
CA THR A 24 6.53 -6.51 -3.75
C THR A 24 6.98 -5.31 -4.59
N THR A 25 7.70 -4.37 -3.98
CA THR A 25 8.33 -3.25 -4.67
C THR A 25 9.86 -3.27 -4.58
N GLY A 26 10.51 -2.48 -5.43
CA GLY A 26 11.96 -2.27 -5.40
C GLY A 26 12.36 -1.10 -4.51
N SER A 27 13.54 -0.52 -4.74
CA SER A 27 13.97 0.68 -4.02
C SER A 27 13.28 1.94 -4.54
N GLY A 28 12.92 2.87 -3.67
CA GLY A 28 12.28 4.14 -4.01
C GLY A 28 11.25 4.55 -2.95
N GLU A 29 10.68 5.75 -3.09
CA GLU A 29 9.51 6.12 -2.28
C GLU A 29 8.25 5.57 -2.96
N ASP A 30 7.65 4.54 -2.37
CA ASP A 30 6.47 3.88 -2.90
C ASP A 30 5.20 4.24 -2.13
N VAL A 31 4.07 4.27 -2.84
CA VAL A 31 2.73 4.29 -2.23
C VAL A 31 2.04 2.97 -2.56
N VAL A 32 1.75 2.17 -1.53
CA VAL A 32 1.16 0.84 -1.67
C VAL A 32 -0.16 0.79 -0.92
N VAL A 33 -1.21 0.35 -1.59
CA VAL A 33 -2.49 0.01 -0.98
C VAL A 33 -2.81 -1.44 -1.32
N GLY A 34 -2.94 -2.28 -0.29
CA GLY A 34 -3.42 -3.67 -0.42
C GLY A 34 -4.87 -3.66 -0.90
N ASP A 35 -5.76 -3.19 -0.05
CA ASP A 35 -7.20 -3.17 -0.33
C ASP A 35 -7.71 -1.99 -1.18
N ASN A 36 -9.04 -1.81 -1.20
CA ASN A 36 -9.69 -0.65 -1.81
C ASN A 36 -9.42 0.64 -1.03
N ALA A 37 -8.80 1.62 -1.68
CA ALA A 37 -8.66 2.98 -1.16
C ALA A 37 -8.93 4.06 -2.21
N SER A 38 -9.23 5.26 -1.73
CA SER A 38 -9.24 6.50 -2.50
C SER A 38 -7.95 7.26 -2.22
N LEU A 39 -7.23 7.64 -3.29
CA LEU A 39 -6.03 8.47 -3.22
C LEU A 39 -6.32 9.80 -3.92
N THR A 40 -6.23 10.90 -3.17
CA THR A 40 -6.38 12.24 -3.74
C THR A 40 -5.01 12.92 -3.81
N TYR A 41 -4.64 13.33 -5.02
CA TYR A 41 -3.41 14.09 -5.28
C TYR A 41 -3.75 15.53 -5.64
N ASN A 42 -2.90 16.47 -5.22
CA ASN A 42 -3.00 17.84 -5.69
C ASN A 42 -2.39 18.02 -7.10
N ASN A 43 -2.51 19.21 -7.69
CA ASN A 43 -1.96 19.54 -9.00
C ASN A 43 -0.42 19.41 -9.10
N ALA A 44 0.30 19.36 -7.98
CA ALA A 44 1.74 19.14 -7.93
C ALA A 44 2.11 17.65 -7.80
N GLY A 45 1.13 16.74 -7.77
CA GLY A 45 1.35 15.30 -7.64
C GLY A 45 1.66 14.83 -6.22
N VAL A 46 1.44 15.68 -5.22
CA VAL A 46 1.59 15.33 -3.80
C VAL A 46 0.30 14.68 -3.32
N LEU A 47 0.41 13.55 -2.63
CA LEU A 47 -0.72 12.89 -1.98
C LEU A 47 -1.21 13.78 -0.82
N VAL A 48 -2.48 14.18 -0.88
CA VAL A 48 -3.09 15.06 0.13
C VAL A 48 -4.19 14.37 0.93
N GLU A 49 -4.70 13.24 0.44
CA GLU A 49 -5.71 12.46 1.13
C GLU A 49 -5.59 10.99 0.74
N LEU A 50 -5.76 10.13 1.73
CA LEU A 50 -5.69 8.69 1.57
C LEU A 50 -6.76 8.07 2.48
N ILE A 51 -7.74 7.40 1.89
CA ILE A 51 -8.92 6.87 2.60
C ILE A 51 -9.12 5.42 2.22
N SER A 52 -9.12 4.51 3.20
CA SER A 52 -9.59 3.14 2.98
C SER A 52 -11.11 3.15 2.73
N LEU A 53 -11.56 2.58 1.61
CA LEU A 53 -12.96 2.60 1.18
C LEU A 53 -13.76 1.39 1.66
N ASP A 54 -13.07 0.30 2.01
CA ASP A 54 -13.70 -0.91 2.53
C ASP A 54 -12.91 -1.43 3.72
N THR A 55 -13.38 -1.09 4.94
CA THR A 55 -12.75 -1.51 6.19
C THR A 55 -13.29 -2.85 6.71
N THR A 56 -14.19 -3.51 5.98
CA THR A 56 -14.91 -4.70 6.46
C THR A 56 -14.80 -5.91 5.55
N THR A 57 -14.52 -5.70 4.27
CA THR A 57 -14.39 -6.74 3.24
C THR A 57 -13.05 -6.56 2.51
N GLY A 58 -11.97 -6.88 3.22
CA GLY A 58 -10.63 -7.02 2.66
C GLY A 58 -10.09 -8.45 2.79
N GLY A 59 -8.96 -8.71 2.15
CA GLY A 59 -8.23 -9.98 2.26
C GLY A 59 -7.02 -9.88 3.19
N ASN A 60 -6.34 -11.00 3.38
CA ASN A 60 -5.07 -10.99 4.10
C ASN A 60 -3.96 -10.71 3.09
N ASP A 61 -3.32 -9.55 3.23
CA ASP A 61 -2.30 -9.12 2.30
C ASP A 61 -0.89 -9.43 2.79
N THR A 62 0.02 -9.68 1.85
CA THR A 62 1.47 -9.73 2.11
C THR A 62 2.13 -8.64 1.29
N ILE A 63 2.66 -7.63 1.98
CA ILE A 63 3.23 -6.43 1.36
C ILE A 63 4.70 -6.32 1.77
N ASN A 64 5.59 -6.30 0.78
CA ASN A 64 7.02 -6.15 1.00
C ASN A 64 7.55 -5.00 0.17
N THR A 65 7.80 -3.86 0.81
CA THR A 65 8.42 -2.72 0.13
C THR A 65 9.93 -2.80 0.23
N GLY A 66 10.61 -2.29 -0.80
CA GLY A 66 12.06 -2.18 -0.81
C GLY A 66 12.54 -0.96 -0.01
N ASN A 67 13.81 -0.61 -0.19
CA ASN A 67 14.41 0.51 0.52
C ASN A 67 13.81 1.85 0.07
N GLY A 68 13.64 2.80 0.98
CA GLY A 68 13.10 4.14 0.72
C GLY A 68 12.08 4.52 1.78
N ASP A 69 11.56 5.74 1.69
CA ASP A 69 10.48 6.19 2.59
C ASP A 69 9.15 5.80 1.94
N ASN A 70 8.49 4.76 2.47
CA ASN A 70 7.26 4.21 1.87
C ASN A 70 6.00 4.63 2.63
N LEU A 71 4.88 4.72 1.90
CA LEU A 71 3.54 4.87 2.49
C LEU A 71 2.69 3.66 2.13
N ILE A 72 2.27 2.92 3.15
CA ILE A 72 1.58 1.65 2.98
C ILE A 72 0.24 1.70 3.71
N ILE A 73 -0.84 1.37 2.99
CA ILE A 73 -2.10 0.93 3.59
C ILE A 73 -2.21 -0.56 3.33
N ALA A 74 -2.28 -1.34 4.38
CA ALA A 74 -2.55 -2.77 4.27
C ALA A 74 -4.02 -2.96 3.89
N GLY A 75 -4.93 -2.58 4.77
CA GLY A 75 -6.36 -2.70 4.52
C GLY A 75 -7.05 -3.45 5.65
N ALA A 76 -8.18 -4.08 5.35
CA ALA A 76 -8.95 -4.88 6.27
C ALA A 76 -8.57 -6.35 6.14
N GLY A 77 -7.87 -6.90 7.14
CA GLY A 77 -7.44 -8.28 7.09
C GLY A 77 -6.38 -8.56 8.13
N ASN A 78 -5.87 -9.78 8.14
CA ASN A 78 -4.63 -10.09 8.85
C ASN A 78 -3.46 -9.91 7.89
N ASP A 79 -2.90 -8.72 7.89
CA ASP A 79 -1.87 -8.34 6.91
C ASP A 79 -0.46 -8.54 7.47
N ASP A 80 0.45 -8.93 6.59
CA ASP A 80 1.89 -9.00 6.85
C ASP A 80 2.59 -7.92 6.02
N VAL A 81 3.16 -6.91 6.69
CA VAL A 81 3.79 -5.76 6.04
C VAL A 81 5.24 -5.65 6.48
N THR A 82 6.14 -5.64 5.49
CA THR A 82 7.56 -5.33 5.66
C THR A 82 7.90 -4.06 4.89
N GLY A 83 8.29 -3.00 5.61
CA GLY A 83 8.62 -1.68 5.06
C GLY A 83 9.99 -1.58 4.38
N GLY A 84 10.92 -2.49 4.70
CA GLY A 84 12.30 -2.40 4.26
C GLY A 84 13.11 -1.42 5.13
N THR A 85 14.01 -0.64 4.50
CA THR A 85 14.80 0.39 5.20
C THR A 85 14.32 1.78 4.81
N GLY A 86 14.19 2.69 5.77
CA GLY A 86 13.77 4.07 5.52
C GLY A 86 12.81 4.53 6.62
N ASN A 87 12.17 5.67 6.40
CA ASN A 87 11.08 6.14 7.25
C ASN A 87 9.75 5.75 6.64
N ASP A 88 9.29 4.55 6.96
CA ASP A 88 8.02 4.03 6.45
C ASP A 88 6.83 4.47 7.31
N VAL A 89 5.73 4.77 6.65
CA VAL A 89 4.42 4.95 7.28
C VAL A 89 3.56 3.77 6.88
N VAL A 90 3.17 2.97 7.86
CA VAL A 90 2.28 1.82 7.66
C VAL A 90 0.98 2.05 8.42
N VAL A 91 -0.12 1.97 7.69
CA VAL A 91 -1.48 2.06 8.18
C VAL A 91 -2.15 0.72 7.96
N GLY A 92 -2.59 0.08 9.05
CA GLY A 92 -3.38 -1.15 8.99
C GLY A 92 -4.88 -0.87 8.83
N ASP A 93 -5.68 -1.71 9.48
CA ASP A 93 -7.15 -1.77 9.40
C ASP A 93 -7.91 -0.62 10.06
N SER A 94 -7.22 0.37 10.62
CA SER A 94 -7.85 1.48 11.35
C SER A 94 -6.97 2.74 11.46
N GLY A 95 -6.24 3.12 10.41
CA GLY A 95 -5.65 4.46 10.36
C GLY A 95 -6.71 5.51 10.01
N SER A 96 -7.38 6.05 11.02
CA SER A 96 -8.23 7.24 10.89
C SER A 96 -7.41 8.52 10.83
#